data_AF-B8KXX2-F1
#
_entry.id   AF-B8KXX2-F1
#
_cell.length_a   1.000
_cell.length_b   1.000
_cell.length_c   1.000
_cell.angle_alpha   90.00
_cell.angle_beta   90.00
_cell.angle_gamma   90.00
#
_symmetry.space_group_name_H-M   'P 1'
#
loop_
_entity.id
_entity.type
_entity.pdbx_description
1 polymer ?
#
loop_
_entity_poly.entity_id
_entity_poly.type
_entity_poly.pdbx_seq_one_letter_code
_entity_poly.pdbx_strand_id
1 'polypeptide(L)' 'MKRHKRDMNQRAYERGYQAGLTRKSSELCPHSDGLHRENWLMGWREGRTDQWDGLNGATACHKLSGF' A
#
# COMPACT_ATOMS: atom_id res chain seq x y z
N MET A 1 23.20 10.56 -0.91
CA MET A 1 21.82 10.29 -1.39
C MET A 1 20.86 11.32 -0.81
N LYS A 2 20.46 12.35 -1.58
CA LYS A 2 19.32 13.18 -1.20
C LYS A 2 18.07 12.31 -1.32
N ARG A 3 17.59 11.73 -0.23
CA ARG A 3 16.24 11.13 -0.21
C ARG A 3 15.27 12.29 -0.40
N HIS A 4 14.70 12.40 -1.60
CA HIS A 4 13.48 13.18 -1.76
C HIS A 4 12.49 12.66 -0.73
N LYS A 5 11.90 13.55 0.05
CA LYS A 5 10.91 13.19 1.06
C LYS A 5 9.76 12.53 0.28
N ARG A 6 9.66 11.20 0.32
CA ARG A 6 8.55 10.47 -0.30
C ARG A 6 7.26 11.09 0.19
N ASP A 7 6.36 11.37 -0.75
CA ASP A 7 5.09 12.00 -0.46
C ASP A 7 4.34 11.16 0.58
N MET A 8 3.76 11.82 1.58
CA MET A 8 3.13 11.11 2.69
C MET A 8 1.91 10.31 2.23
N ASN A 9 1.22 10.75 1.17
CA ASN A 9 0.12 10.00 0.57
C ASN A 9 0.64 8.77 -0.17
N GLN A 10 1.73 8.92 -0.93
CA GLN A 10 2.40 7.79 -1.58
C GLN A 10 2.85 6.75 -0.55
N ARG A 11 3.39 7.19 0.58
CA ARG A 11 3.76 6.29 1.68
C ARG A 11 2.55 5.59 2.31
N ALA A 12 1.44 6.30 2.47
CA ALA A 12 0.21 5.72 2.99
C ALA A 12 -0.31 4.63 2.03
N TYR A 13 -0.32 4.90 0.72
CA TYR A 13 -0.63 3.92 -0.32
C TYR A 13 0.28 2.69 -0.27
N GLU A 14 1.60 2.86 -0.27
CA GLU A 14 2.56 1.75 -0.21
C GLU A 14 2.31 0.85 1.01
N ARG A 15 2.01 1.46 2.17
CA ARG A 15 1.70 0.73 3.41
C ARG A 15 0.38 -0.02 3.33
N GLY A 16 -0.63 0.59 2.71
CA GLY A 16 -1.90 -0.04 2.43
C GLY A 16 -1.73 -1.27 1.55
N TYR A 17 -1.02 -1.13 0.44
CA TYR A 17 -0.75 -2.19 -0.52
C TYR A 17 -0.05 -3.40 0.11
N GLN A 18 0.99 -3.15 0.91
CA GLN A 18 1.64 -4.21 1.68
C GLN A 18 0.70 -4.90 2.67
N ALA A 19 -0.20 -4.16 3.32
CA ALA A 19 -1.20 -4.74 4.23
C ALA A 19 -2.22 -5.60 3.47
N GLY A 20 -2.65 -5.18 2.27
CA GLY A 20 -3.55 -5.94 1.40
C GLY A 20 -2.92 -7.27 0.96
N LEU A 21 -1.67 -7.22 0.48
CA LEU A 21 -0.91 -8.41 0.06
C LEU A 21 -0.68 -9.43 1.18
N THR A 22 -0.47 -8.94 2.40
CA THR A 22 -0.25 -9.79 3.58
C THR A 22 -1.55 -10.27 4.24
N ARG A 23 -2.71 -10.11 3.58
CA ARG A 23 -4.05 -10.46 4.07
C ARG A 23 -4.41 -9.80 5.41
N LYS A 24 -3.90 -8.60 5.69
CA LYS A 24 -4.29 -7.83 6.89
C LYS A 24 -5.65 -7.16 6.68
N SER A 25 -6.34 -6.86 7.79
CA SER A 25 -7.61 -6.10 7.75
C SER A 25 -7.37 -4.65 7.33
N SER A 26 -8.37 -4.03 6.70
CA SER A 26 -8.39 -2.60 6.36
C SER A 26 -8.42 -1.72 7.60
N GLU A 27 -8.86 -2.27 8.73
CA GLU A 27 -8.94 -1.59 10.02
C GLU A 27 -7.58 -1.35 10.65
N LEU A 28 -6.52 -1.99 10.14
CA LEU A 28 -5.13 -1.73 10.55
C LEU A 28 -4.60 -0.40 9.99
N CYS A 29 -5.42 0.36 9.26
CA CYS A 29 -5.05 1.68 8.79
C CYS A 29 -4.70 2.59 9.98
N PRO A 30 -3.47 3.13 10.06
CA PRO A 30 -3.08 4.02 11.16
C PRO A 30 -3.67 5.43 11.04
N HIS A 31 -4.40 5.71 9.96
CA HIS A 31 -4.98 7.02 9.67
C HIS A 31 -6.47 7.00 9.99
N SER A 32 -6.90 7.88 10.90
CA SER A 32 -8.29 7.95 11.34
C SER A 32 -9.22 8.50 10.24
N ASP A 33 -8.80 9.54 9.52
CA ASP A 33 -9.57 10.08 8.40
C ASP A 33 -8.72 10.96 7.44
N GLY A 34 -9.30 11.36 6.31
CA GLY A 34 -8.67 12.21 5.29
C GLY A 34 -7.84 11.50 4.21
N LEU A 35 -7.14 12.30 3.39
CA LEU A 35 -6.48 11.84 2.15
C LEU A 35 -5.49 10.69 2.36
N HIS A 36 -4.77 10.66 3.47
CA HIS A 36 -3.84 9.56 3.79
C HIS A 36 -4.56 8.23 4.02
N ARG A 37 -5.74 8.25 4.67
CA ARG A 37 -6.58 7.06 4.87
C ARG A 37 -7.11 6.57 3.53
N GLU A 38 -7.57 7.47 2.68
CA GLU A 38 -8.05 7.13 1.34
C GLU A 38 -6.97 6.46 0.50
N ASN A 39 -5.77 7.06 0.45
CA ASN A 39 -4.62 6.49 -0.26
C ASN A 39 -4.21 5.13 0.31
N TRP A 40 -4.20 4.96 1.64
CA TRP A 40 -3.94 3.67 2.28
C TRP A 40 -4.99 2.62 1.91
N LEU A 41 -6.27 2.97 1.92
CA LEU A 41 -7.36 2.06 1.54
C LEU A 41 -7.31 1.69 0.06
N MET A 42 -6.94 2.63 -0.82
CA MET A 42 -6.70 2.36 -2.25
C MET A 42 -5.59 1.34 -2.43
N GLY A 43 -4.42 1.58 -1.83
CA GLY A 43 -3.31 0.64 -1.88
C GLY A 43 -3.71 -0.73 -1.35
N TRP A 44 -4.41 -0.79 -0.20
CA TRP A 44 -4.86 -2.05 0.38
C TRP A 44 -5.83 -2.83 -0.50
N ARG A 45 -6.74 -2.16 -1.23
CA ARG A 45 -7.63 -2.84 -2.19
C ARG A 45 -6.82 -3.44 -3.33
N GLU A 46 -5.91 -2.67 -3.93
CA GLU A 46 -5.04 -3.20 -4.98
C GLU A 46 -4.20 -4.37 -4.48
N GLY A 47 -3.58 -4.25 -3.30
CA GLY A 47 -2.78 -5.33 -2.74
C GLY A 47 -3.60 -6.58 -2.41
N ARG A 48 -4.88 -6.43 -2.07
CA ARG A 48 -5.79 -7.55 -1.83
C ARG A 48 -6.24 -8.22 -3.14
N THR A 49 -6.51 -7.43 -4.18
CA THR A 49 -6.81 -7.96 -5.52
C THR A 49 -5.61 -8.74 -6.05
N ASP A 50 -4.41 -8.15 -5.99
CA ASP A 50 -3.16 -8.80 -6.43
C ASP A 50 -2.91 -10.09 -5.64
N GLN A 51 -3.20 -10.09 -4.33
CA GLN A 51 -3.13 -11.30 -3.51
C GLN A 51 -4.11 -12.38 -4.00
N TRP A 52 -5.35 -12.01 -4.35
CA TRP A 52 -6.34 -12.93 -4.91
C TRP A 52 -5.92 -13.47 -6.28
N ASP A 53 -5.27 -12.65 -7.10
CA ASP A 53 -4.69 -13.05 -8.39
C ASP A 53 -3.39 -13.87 -8.25
N GLY A 54 -2.94 -14.11 -7.02
CA GLY A 54 -1.78 -14.97 -6.72
C GLY A 54 -0.43 -14.25 -6.75
N LEU A 55 -0.40 -12.92 -6.86
CA LEU A 55 0.81 -12.14 -6.61
C LEU A 55 1.12 -12.12 -5.11
N ASN A 56 2.30 -12.64 -4.77
CA ASN A 56 2.81 -12.67 -3.41
C ASN A 56 4.00 -11.74 -3.29
N GLY A 57 4.35 -11.32 -2.07
CA GLY A 57 5.26 -10.21 -1.77
C GLY A 57 6.57 -10.12 -2.56
N ALA A 58 7.11 -11.21 -3.11
CA ALA A 58 8.30 -11.20 -3.98
C ALA A 58 8.03 -10.72 -5.42
N THR A 59 6.86 -11.00 -6.00
CA THR A 59 6.45 -10.53 -7.35
C THR A 59 5.84 -9.13 -7.30
N ALA A 60 5.22 -8.76 -6.18
CA ALA A 60 4.63 -7.44 -6.00
C ALA A 60 5.67 -6.32 -5.74
N CYS A 61 6.94 -6.67 -5.51
CA CYS A 61 8.05 -5.72 -5.34
C CYS A 61 8.13 -4.68 -6.46
N HIS A 62 7.82 -5.08 -7.70
CA HIS A 62 7.88 -4.21 -8.87
C HIS A 62 6.88 -3.04 -8.81
N LYS A 63 5.73 -3.24 -8.15
CA LYS A 63 4.66 -2.23 -8.02
C LYS A 63 5.01 -1.17 -6.97
N LEU A 64 5.82 -1.51 -5.97
CA LEU A 64 6.31 -0.57 -4.95
C LEU A 64 7.57 0.18 -5.39
N SER A 65 8.29 -0.32 -6.40
CA SER A 65 9.51 0.30 -6.93
C SER A 65 9.29 1.22 -8.13
N GLY A 66 8.06 1.36 -8.63
CA GLY A 66 7.77 2.05 -9.90
C GLY A 66 6.77 3.19 -9.77
N PHE A 67 7.24 4.36 -9.33
CA PHE A 67 6.74 5.68 -9.71
C PHE A 67 7.95 6.62 -9.80
#